data_AF-A0A0T7GMY6-F1
#
_entry.id   AF-A0A0T7GMY6-F1
#
_cell.length_a   1.000
_cell.length_b   1.000
_cell.length_c   1.000
_cell.angle_alpha   90.00
_cell.angle_beta   90.00
_cell.angle_gamma   90.00
#
_symmetry.space_group_name_H-M   'P 1'
#
loop_
_entity.id
_entity.type
_entity.pdbx_description
1 polymer ?
#
loop_
_entity_poly.entity_id
_entity_poly.type
_entity_poly.pdbx_seq_one_letter_code
_entity_poly.pdbx_strand_id
1 'polypeptide(L)'
;MKHTIFARLAKDRAGNFGIMTAALLPVLLAVGGVAVDLTEAMDQKNQLQALADSATLAAASAMAAKGTMTTAEAQKLGTDMYVAQKIEALKDSGLSAEAQAAEEAKLRANTQTLATSSGSSTTAASYEVRMKSSYDVPLSGLTSLLGFQTVRVSVESVAASGREGNALSMYLALDESGSMAEDTTTVNATAPTKPGWVYGTYPCGNKNTKTCEGWHTGEVPNYMTKMASLKAAAGVMFAELEKADSNHELIRVGADSYDDQTKTQQSIQWGTSLVDSYVKKLPEPPSGGTDASGALTNALNALKNANATEKTAHAGKGNTNFERYIVFMTDGEMTGNSGTWNSTIDTKVRDICLNAKSDGLTDLAKEKLRNGQQLTEEEMAKGIKIYTIAFMAPDRGKKLLNYCASGPGYYYEPENMTTLVKTFAEIARKAAKTGTRLTN
;
A
#
# COMPACT_ATOMS: atom_id res chain seq x y z
N MET A 1 -82.02 -46.43 34.97
CA MET A 1 -80.81 -47.20 34.58
C MET A 1 -79.61 -46.28 34.68
N LYS A 2 -78.50 -46.81 35.21
CA LYS A 2 -77.30 -46.07 35.63
C LYS A 2 -76.64 -45.37 34.43
N HIS A 3 -76.53 -44.04 34.47
CA HIS A 3 -75.67 -43.33 33.52
C HIS A 3 -74.22 -43.72 33.82
N THR A 4 -73.61 -44.47 32.91
CA THR A 4 -72.24 -44.95 33.02
C THR A 4 -71.27 -43.76 32.94
N ILE A 5 -70.26 -43.75 33.81
CA ILE A 5 -69.20 -42.72 33.87
C ILE A 5 -68.54 -42.52 32.49
N PHE A 6 -68.46 -43.59 31.69
CA PHE A 6 -67.96 -43.58 30.32
C PHE A 6 -68.78 -42.70 29.35
N ALA A 7 -70.10 -42.64 29.50
CA ALA A 7 -70.93 -41.77 28.65
C ALA A 7 -70.75 -40.27 28.98
N ARG A 8 -70.31 -39.97 30.21
CA ARG A 8 -69.94 -38.62 30.65
C ARG A 8 -68.57 -38.21 30.13
N LEU A 9 -67.58 -39.13 30.16
CA LEU A 9 -66.23 -38.90 29.62
C LEU A 9 -66.25 -38.68 28.09
N ALA A 10 -67.06 -39.45 27.35
CA ALA A 10 -67.17 -39.33 25.89
C ALA A 10 -67.87 -38.04 25.40
N LYS A 11 -68.63 -37.35 26.27
CA LYS A 11 -69.27 -36.05 25.97
C LYS A 11 -68.50 -34.86 26.56
N ASP A 12 -67.40 -35.10 27.25
CA ASP A 12 -66.62 -34.05 27.91
C ASP A 12 -65.74 -33.30 26.90
N ARG A 13 -66.11 -32.05 26.60
CA ARG A 13 -65.34 -31.17 25.71
C ARG A 13 -64.15 -30.52 26.39
N ALA A 14 -64.02 -30.60 27.72
CA ALA A 14 -62.85 -30.10 28.44
C ALA A 14 -61.58 -30.90 28.10
N GLY A 15 -61.73 -32.18 27.70
CA GLY A 15 -60.62 -33.04 27.27
C GLY A 15 -60.13 -32.83 25.84
N ASN A 16 -60.89 -32.17 24.97
CA ASN A 16 -60.49 -31.95 23.57
C ASN A 16 -59.30 -30.99 23.47
N PHE A 17 -59.23 -29.99 24.35
CA PHE A 17 -58.07 -29.13 24.48
C PHE A 17 -56.84 -29.94 24.92
N GLY A 18 -56.98 -30.81 25.93
CA GLY A 18 -55.89 -31.68 26.38
C GLY A 18 -55.37 -32.62 25.29
N ILE A 19 -56.26 -33.23 24.50
CA ILE A 19 -55.88 -34.13 23.40
C ILE A 19 -55.24 -33.36 22.23
N MET A 20 -55.81 -32.22 21.83
CA MET A 20 -55.23 -31.37 20.78
C MET A 20 -53.87 -30.80 21.21
N THR A 21 -53.75 -30.30 22.44
CA THR A 21 -52.48 -29.82 22.99
C THR A 21 -51.47 -30.96 23.12
N ALA A 22 -51.87 -32.16 23.57
CA ALA A 22 -50.96 -33.30 23.66
C ALA A 22 -50.45 -33.76 22.28
N ALA A 23 -51.25 -33.63 21.23
CA ALA A 23 -50.82 -33.94 19.86
C ALA A 23 -49.98 -32.82 19.22
N LEU A 24 -50.30 -31.55 19.49
CA LEU A 24 -49.61 -30.39 18.91
C LEU A 24 -48.31 -30.02 19.63
N LEU A 25 -48.22 -30.24 20.94
CA LEU A 25 -47.07 -29.84 21.75
C LEU A 25 -45.76 -30.49 21.28
N PRO A 26 -45.69 -31.81 20.99
CA PRO A 26 -44.48 -32.41 20.42
C PRO A 26 -44.09 -31.83 19.07
N VAL A 27 -45.08 -31.48 18.23
CA VAL A 27 -44.84 -30.90 16.90
C VAL A 27 -44.30 -29.47 17.02
N LEU A 28 -44.85 -28.66 17.92
CA LEU A 28 -44.37 -27.30 18.16
C LEU A 28 -42.97 -27.28 18.76
N LEU A 29 -42.68 -28.19 19.70
CA LEU A 29 -41.34 -28.35 20.27
C LEU A 29 -40.33 -28.87 19.24
N ALA A 30 -40.74 -29.79 18.36
CA ALA A 30 -39.93 -30.26 17.25
C ALA A 30 -39.57 -29.13 16.27
N VAL A 31 -40.55 -28.33 15.85
CA VAL A 31 -40.32 -27.18 14.96
C VAL A 31 -39.45 -26.11 15.65
N GLY A 32 -39.70 -25.83 16.93
CA GLY A 32 -38.90 -24.89 17.71
C GLY A 32 -37.45 -25.35 17.87
N GLY A 33 -37.22 -26.64 18.15
CA GLY A 33 -35.89 -27.24 18.24
C GLY A 33 -35.11 -27.12 16.94
N VAL A 34 -35.75 -27.49 15.82
CA VAL A 34 -35.13 -27.37 14.48
C VAL A 34 -34.80 -25.92 14.13
N ALA A 35 -35.66 -24.96 14.51
CA ALA A 35 -35.42 -23.53 14.25
C ALA A 35 -34.20 -22.96 15.00
N VAL A 36 -34.03 -23.34 16.27
CA VAL A 36 -32.86 -22.94 17.07
C VAL A 36 -31.60 -23.57 16.51
N ASP A 37 -31.63 -24.87 16.20
CA ASP A 37 -30.48 -25.59 15.67
C ASP A 37 -30.06 -25.09 14.28
N LEU A 38 -31.02 -24.69 13.44
CA LEU A 38 -30.70 -24.09 12.13
C LEU A 38 -30.03 -22.73 12.29
N THR A 39 -30.44 -21.95 13.30
CA THR A 39 -29.83 -20.64 13.60
C THR A 39 -28.39 -20.82 14.09
N GLU A 40 -28.16 -21.76 15.00
CA GLU A 40 -26.82 -22.10 15.49
C GLU A 40 -25.93 -22.64 14.35
N ALA A 41 -26.47 -23.54 13.52
CA ALA A 41 -25.73 -24.07 12.37
C ALA A 41 -25.36 -22.97 11.36
N MET A 42 -26.23 -21.97 11.16
CA MET A 42 -25.95 -20.80 10.33
C MET A 42 -24.88 -19.90 10.94
N ASP A 43 -24.91 -19.67 12.26
CA ASP A 43 -23.88 -18.88 12.94
C ASP A 43 -22.51 -19.57 12.89
N GLN A 44 -22.46 -20.87 13.20
CA GLN A 44 -21.26 -21.69 13.04
C GLN A 44 -20.74 -21.66 11.60
N LYS A 45 -21.62 -21.71 10.58
CA LYS A 45 -21.22 -21.57 9.18
C LYS A 45 -20.54 -20.24 8.89
N ASN A 46 -21.12 -19.13 9.37
CA ASN A 46 -20.57 -17.79 9.15
C ASN A 46 -19.20 -17.63 9.82
N GLN A 47 -19.06 -18.15 11.05
CA GLN A 47 -17.77 -18.16 11.76
C GLN A 47 -16.73 -19.00 11.00
N LEU A 48 -17.08 -20.21 10.57
CA LEU A 48 -16.17 -21.08 9.79
C LEU A 48 -15.77 -20.45 8.45
N GLN A 49 -16.67 -19.71 7.81
CA GLN A 49 -16.38 -18.98 6.57
C GLN A 49 -15.38 -17.86 6.83
N ALA A 50 -15.59 -17.03 7.86
CA ALA A 50 -14.67 -15.96 8.22
C ALA A 50 -13.26 -16.48 8.59
N LEU A 51 -13.20 -17.61 9.31
CA LEU A 51 -11.93 -18.29 9.62
C LEU A 51 -11.24 -18.78 8.33
N ALA A 52 -11.99 -19.43 7.44
CA ALA A 52 -11.46 -19.93 6.17
C ALA A 52 -10.93 -18.79 5.29
N ASP A 53 -11.67 -17.67 5.19
CA ASP A 53 -11.28 -16.46 4.45
C ASP A 53 -10.01 -15.82 5.00
N SER A 54 -9.86 -15.78 6.33
CA SER A 54 -8.62 -15.27 6.95
C SER A 54 -7.42 -16.19 6.69
N ALA A 55 -7.64 -17.51 6.70
CA ALA A 55 -6.60 -18.51 6.53
C ALA A 55 -6.12 -18.62 5.07
N THR A 56 -7.04 -18.58 4.10
CA THR A 56 -6.71 -18.52 2.68
C THR A 56 -5.97 -17.23 2.34
N LEU A 57 -6.41 -16.09 2.88
CA LEU A 57 -5.75 -14.79 2.69
C LEU A 57 -4.33 -14.76 3.29
N ALA A 58 -4.15 -15.31 4.48
CA ALA A 58 -2.83 -15.40 5.12
C ALA A 58 -1.88 -16.33 4.34
N ALA A 59 -2.38 -17.46 3.83
CA ALA A 59 -1.61 -18.36 2.99
C ALA A 59 -1.22 -17.72 1.64
N ALA A 60 -2.17 -17.04 0.98
CA ALA A 60 -1.93 -16.33 -0.27
C ALA A 60 -0.92 -15.19 -0.09
N SER A 61 -1.08 -14.36 0.94
CA SER A 61 -0.13 -13.27 1.24
C SER A 61 1.26 -13.76 1.60
N ALA A 62 1.38 -14.87 2.34
CA ALA A 62 2.67 -15.48 2.65
C ALA A 62 3.38 -16.03 1.39
N MET A 63 2.63 -16.57 0.42
CA MET A 63 3.20 -16.97 -0.87
C MET A 63 3.73 -15.78 -1.65
N ALA A 64 2.95 -14.69 -1.71
CA ALA A 64 3.35 -13.47 -2.40
C ALA A 64 4.57 -12.79 -1.75
N ALA A 65 4.64 -12.76 -0.41
CA ALA A 65 5.71 -12.07 0.32
C ALA A 65 7.04 -12.83 0.31
N LYS A 66 7.02 -14.17 0.38
CA LYS A 66 8.25 -14.97 0.43
C LYS A 66 8.82 -15.29 -0.95
N GLY A 67 8.01 -15.34 -2.00
CA GLY A 67 8.44 -15.58 -3.39
C GLY A 67 9.05 -16.96 -3.68
N THR A 68 9.52 -17.70 -2.67
CA THR A 68 10.12 -19.04 -2.75
C THR A 68 9.30 -20.10 -2.02
N MET A 69 8.12 -19.76 -1.49
CA MET A 69 7.28 -20.71 -0.76
C MET A 69 6.62 -21.68 -1.74
N THR A 70 6.78 -22.97 -1.50
CA THR A 70 6.17 -24.02 -2.34
C THR A 70 4.67 -24.08 -2.11
N THR A 71 3.92 -24.61 -3.10
CA THR A 71 2.47 -24.83 -2.97
C THR A 71 2.15 -25.75 -1.79
N ALA A 72 3.01 -26.72 -1.47
CA ALA A 72 2.84 -27.61 -0.32
C ALA A 72 2.97 -26.86 1.03
N GLU A 73 3.92 -25.94 1.15
CA GLU A 73 4.07 -25.10 2.35
C GLU A 73 2.90 -24.14 2.53
N ALA A 74 2.36 -23.60 1.45
CA ALA A 74 1.19 -22.73 1.47
C ALA A 74 -0.08 -23.46 1.90
N GLN A 75 -0.29 -24.68 1.38
CA GLN A 75 -1.39 -25.55 1.81
C GLN A 75 -1.28 -25.83 3.30
N LYS A 76 -0.10 -26.24 3.77
CA LYS A 76 0.15 -26.50 5.19
C LYS A 76 -0.12 -25.27 6.05
N LEU A 77 0.38 -24.10 5.66
CA LEU A 77 0.17 -22.85 6.39
C LEU A 77 -1.31 -22.49 6.49
N GLY A 78 -2.06 -22.57 5.38
CA GLY A 78 -3.50 -22.31 5.38
C GLY A 78 -4.26 -23.25 6.30
N THR A 79 -4.00 -24.56 6.20
CA THR A 79 -4.63 -25.56 7.08
C THR A 79 -4.26 -25.33 8.55
N ASP A 80 -2.98 -25.09 8.85
CA ASP A 80 -2.49 -24.87 10.22
C ASP A 80 -3.13 -23.63 10.85
N MET A 81 -3.26 -22.52 10.11
CA MET A 81 -3.91 -21.30 10.61
C MET A 81 -5.40 -21.49 10.85
N TYR A 82 -6.11 -22.12 9.92
CA TYR A 82 -7.54 -22.41 10.06
C TYR A 82 -7.81 -23.28 11.29
N VAL A 83 -7.04 -24.36 11.45
CA VAL A 83 -7.17 -25.30 12.57
C VAL A 83 -6.77 -24.65 13.89
N ALA A 84 -5.65 -23.91 13.94
CA ALA A 84 -5.20 -23.24 15.15
C ALA A 84 -6.22 -22.22 15.65
N GLN A 85 -6.83 -21.42 14.77
CA GLN A 85 -7.85 -20.45 15.17
C GLN A 85 -9.13 -21.12 15.68
N LYS A 86 -9.57 -22.22 15.05
CA LYS A 86 -10.76 -22.95 15.53
C LYS A 86 -10.49 -23.65 16.86
N ILE A 87 -9.30 -24.23 17.06
CA ILE A 87 -8.93 -24.86 18.33
C ILE A 87 -8.79 -23.80 19.44
N GLU A 88 -8.27 -22.61 19.13
CA GLU A 88 -8.25 -21.50 20.09
C GLU A 88 -9.66 -21.13 20.55
N ALA A 89 -10.62 -21.01 19.62
CA ALA A 89 -12.02 -20.78 19.95
C ALA A 89 -12.65 -21.92 20.79
N LEU A 90 -12.12 -23.15 20.68
CA LEU A 90 -12.57 -24.30 21.46
C LEU A 90 -11.93 -24.39 22.85
N LYS A 91 -10.78 -23.73 23.10
CA LYS A 91 -10.17 -23.72 24.45
C LYS A 91 -11.08 -23.04 25.48
N ASP A 92 -11.82 -22.02 25.05
CA ASP A 92 -12.80 -21.32 25.87
C ASP A 92 -14.06 -22.16 26.16
N SER A 93 -14.25 -23.31 25.51
CA SER A 93 -15.41 -24.18 25.69
C SER A 93 -15.27 -25.24 26.80
N GLY A 94 -14.11 -25.35 27.46
CA GLY A 94 -13.90 -26.22 28.61
C GLY A 94 -13.73 -27.73 28.31
N LEU A 95 -13.48 -28.10 27.05
CA LEU A 95 -13.20 -29.48 26.62
C LEU A 95 -11.89 -30.02 27.20
N SER A 96 -11.80 -31.33 27.47
CA SER A 96 -10.56 -31.98 27.90
C SER A 96 -9.49 -31.96 26.79
N ALA A 97 -8.22 -32.05 27.17
CA ALA A 97 -7.12 -32.06 26.21
C ALA A 97 -7.21 -33.21 25.19
N GLU A 98 -7.73 -34.38 25.59
CA GLU A 98 -7.94 -35.50 24.65
C GLU A 98 -9.08 -35.22 23.66
N ALA A 99 -10.16 -34.57 24.11
CA ALA A 99 -11.27 -34.21 23.26
C ALA A 99 -10.88 -33.12 22.23
N GLN A 100 -10.05 -32.16 22.63
CA GLN A 100 -9.51 -31.14 21.73
C GLN A 100 -8.62 -31.75 20.63
N ALA A 101 -7.75 -32.72 20.99
CA ALA A 101 -6.89 -33.40 20.03
C ALA A 101 -7.70 -34.26 19.02
N ALA A 102 -8.77 -34.91 19.48
CA ALA A 102 -9.67 -35.67 18.61
C ALA A 102 -10.42 -34.76 17.63
N GLU A 103 -10.84 -33.57 18.09
CA GLU A 103 -11.54 -32.60 17.24
C GLU A 103 -10.61 -31.93 16.24
N GLU A 104 -9.36 -31.64 16.63
CA GLU A 104 -8.32 -31.18 15.71
C GLU A 104 -8.08 -32.19 14.57
N ALA A 105 -7.99 -33.47 14.90
CA ALA A 105 -7.78 -34.53 13.92
C ALA A 105 -8.92 -34.63 12.91
N LYS A 106 -10.18 -34.51 13.36
CA LYS A 106 -11.36 -34.48 12.47
C LYS A 106 -11.37 -33.23 11.59
N LEU A 107 -11.06 -32.07 12.16
CA LEU A 107 -11.06 -30.81 11.42
C LEU A 107 -9.99 -30.82 10.32
N ARG A 108 -8.80 -31.33 10.61
CA ARG A 108 -7.74 -31.55 9.62
C ARG A 108 -8.15 -32.55 8.54
N ALA A 109 -8.80 -33.65 8.91
CA ALA A 109 -9.26 -34.66 7.94
C ALA A 109 -10.35 -34.15 7.00
N ASN A 110 -11.22 -33.25 7.48
CA ASN A 110 -12.31 -32.67 6.71
C ASN A 110 -11.96 -31.33 6.04
N THR A 111 -10.73 -30.85 6.20
CA THR A 111 -10.23 -29.63 5.55
C THR A 111 -9.31 -30.00 4.40
N GLN A 112 -9.67 -29.58 3.19
CA GLN A 112 -8.82 -29.67 2.01
C GLN A 112 -8.38 -28.28 1.62
N THR A 113 -7.08 -28.05 1.59
CA THR A 113 -6.48 -26.80 1.11
C THR A 113 -5.70 -27.12 -0.16
N LEU A 114 -6.04 -26.44 -1.25
CA LEU A 114 -5.37 -26.55 -2.53
C LEU A 114 -4.77 -25.19 -2.88
N ALA A 115 -3.44 -25.11 -2.84
CA ALA A 115 -2.70 -24.01 -3.42
C ALA A 115 -2.31 -24.36 -4.85
N THR A 116 -2.64 -23.49 -5.79
CA THR A 116 -2.18 -23.56 -7.19
C THR A 116 -1.31 -22.35 -7.49
N SER A 117 -0.30 -22.56 -8.33
CA SER A 117 0.51 -21.49 -8.90
C SER A 117 0.38 -21.56 -10.42
N SER A 118 -0.13 -20.51 -11.06
CA SER A 118 -0.08 -20.37 -12.51
C SER A 118 0.94 -19.31 -12.89
N GLY A 119 2.03 -19.73 -13.55
CA GLY A 119 3.07 -18.83 -14.05
C GLY A 119 4.36 -19.57 -14.39
N SER A 120 4.64 -19.72 -15.69
CA SER A 120 5.90 -20.23 -16.23
C SER A 120 6.96 -19.12 -16.24
N SER A 121 7.33 -18.61 -15.07
CA SER A 121 8.55 -17.84 -14.79
C SER A 121 8.42 -17.23 -13.39
N THR A 122 9.54 -16.99 -12.74
CA THR A 122 9.68 -16.47 -11.38
C THR A 122 9.04 -15.08 -11.12
N THR A 123 8.46 -14.42 -12.11
CA THR A 123 8.05 -13.00 -12.06
C THR A 123 6.57 -12.72 -12.35
N ALA A 124 5.78 -13.72 -12.78
CA ALA A 124 4.35 -13.57 -13.07
C ALA A 124 3.48 -14.68 -12.44
N ALA A 125 3.93 -15.26 -11.33
CA ALA A 125 3.18 -16.31 -10.66
C ALA A 125 1.95 -15.72 -9.96
N SER A 126 0.75 -16.04 -10.44
CA SER A 126 -0.47 -15.90 -9.67
C SER A 126 -0.65 -17.13 -8.81
N TYR A 127 -0.80 -16.92 -7.51
CA TYR A 127 -1.02 -17.95 -6.52
C TYR A 127 -2.47 -17.88 -6.07
N GLU A 128 -3.21 -18.97 -6.20
CA GLU A 128 -4.57 -19.12 -5.67
C GLU A 128 -4.52 -20.15 -4.54
N VAL A 129 -5.12 -19.81 -3.40
CA VAL A 129 -5.37 -20.74 -2.30
C VAL A 129 -6.87 -20.95 -2.20
N ARG A 130 -7.30 -22.17 -2.47
CA ARG A 130 -8.67 -22.63 -2.25
C ARG A 130 -8.72 -23.50 -1.01
N MET A 131 -9.66 -23.23 -0.12
CA MET A 131 -9.91 -24.04 1.06
C MET A 131 -11.36 -24.51 1.07
N LYS A 132 -11.55 -25.82 1.25
CA LYS A 132 -12.84 -26.44 1.52
C LYS A 132 -12.78 -27.11 2.88
N SER A 133 -13.71 -26.79 3.75
CA SER A 133 -13.81 -27.43 5.07
C SER A 133 -15.25 -27.84 5.35
N SER A 134 -15.40 -29.01 5.98
CA SER A 134 -16.69 -29.51 6.47
C SER A 134 -16.63 -29.77 7.98
N TYR A 135 -17.68 -29.36 8.68
CA TYR A 135 -17.82 -29.56 10.13
C TYR A 135 -19.22 -30.06 10.47
N ASP A 136 -19.30 -31.04 11.38
CA ASP A 136 -20.56 -31.62 11.83
C ASP A 136 -20.99 -30.90 13.11
N VAL A 137 -21.99 -30.01 13.00
CA VAL A 137 -22.54 -29.26 14.13
C VAL A 137 -23.48 -30.17 14.92
N PRO A 138 -23.27 -30.37 16.23
CA PRO A 138 -24.17 -31.15 17.06
C PRO A 138 -25.50 -30.40 17.22
N LEU A 139 -26.62 -31.11 17.08
CA LEU A 139 -27.96 -30.53 17.25
C LEU A 139 -28.45 -30.67 18.69
N SER A 140 -29.40 -29.83 19.08
CA SER A 140 -30.04 -29.88 20.40
C SER A 140 -30.74 -31.21 20.66
N GLY A 141 -30.92 -31.53 21.95
CA GLY A 141 -31.59 -32.76 22.38
C GLY A 141 -33.01 -32.94 21.80
N LEU A 142 -33.73 -31.84 21.55
CA LEU A 142 -35.07 -31.85 20.96
C LEU A 142 -35.07 -32.31 19.49
N THR A 143 -34.07 -31.90 18.72
CA THR A 143 -33.90 -32.30 17.32
C THR A 143 -33.28 -33.70 17.21
N SER A 144 -32.43 -34.08 18.19
CA SER A 144 -31.89 -35.44 18.29
C SER A 144 -32.98 -36.51 18.48
N LEU A 145 -34.09 -36.16 19.16
CA LEU A 145 -35.25 -37.03 19.36
C LEU A 145 -35.96 -37.36 18.04
N LEU A 146 -35.81 -36.50 17.02
CA LEU A 146 -36.34 -36.70 15.67
C LEU A 146 -35.42 -37.56 14.78
N GLY A 147 -34.28 -38.04 15.32
CA GLY A 147 -33.33 -38.89 14.61
C GLY A 147 -32.17 -38.14 13.95
N PHE A 148 -32.07 -36.82 14.09
CA PHE A 148 -30.97 -36.02 13.56
C PHE A 148 -30.00 -35.65 14.67
N GLN A 149 -28.81 -36.26 14.69
CA GLN A 149 -27.81 -35.98 15.73
C GLN A 149 -26.86 -34.84 15.37
N THR A 150 -26.59 -34.64 14.07
CA THR A 150 -25.66 -33.64 13.57
C THR A 150 -26.11 -33.09 12.21
N VAL A 151 -25.79 -31.82 11.92
CA VAL A 151 -25.88 -31.25 10.56
C VAL A 151 -24.48 -30.93 10.05
N ARG A 152 -24.19 -31.39 8.83
CA ARG A 152 -22.93 -31.06 8.15
C ARG A 152 -23.01 -29.68 7.53
N VAL A 153 -22.09 -28.81 7.95
CA VAL A 153 -21.88 -27.49 7.37
C VAL A 153 -20.60 -27.53 6.55
N SER A 154 -20.63 -26.98 5.34
CA SER A 154 -19.46 -26.85 4.47
C SER A 154 -19.22 -25.40 4.11
N VAL A 155 -17.94 -25.01 4.10
CA VAL A 155 -17.45 -23.69 3.70
C VAL A 155 -16.43 -23.84 2.58
N GLU A 156 -16.45 -22.90 1.64
CA GLU A 156 -15.48 -22.79 0.55
C GLU A 156 -14.96 -21.36 0.53
N SER A 157 -13.64 -21.21 0.57
CA SER A 157 -12.95 -19.92 0.50
C SER A 157 -11.90 -19.96 -0.60
N VAL A 158 -11.73 -18.84 -1.29
CA VAL A 158 -10.74 -18.67 -2.35
C VAL A 158 -10.05 -17.33 -2.14
N ALA A 159 -8.75 -17.36 -1.89
CA ALA A 159 -7.94 -16.16 -1.91
C ALA A 159 -6.93 -16.27 -3.04
N ALA A 160 -6.83 -15.23 -3.87
CA ALA A 160 -5.81 -15.14 -4.89
C ALA A 160 -4.83 -14.01 -4.57
N SER A 161 -3.56 -14.29 -4.78
CA SER A 161 -2.47 -13.33 -4.76
C SER A 161 -1.76 -13.41 -6.11
N GLY A 162 -1.94 -12.40 -6.94
CA GLY A 162 -1.21 -12.27 -8.20
C GLY A 162 0.13 -11.60 -7.97
N ARG A 163 1.24 -12.18 -8.46
CA ARG A 163 2.40 -11.38 -8.87
C ARG A 163 2.13 -10.81 -10.27
N GLU A 164 1.00 -10.15 -10.44
CA GLU A 164 0.72 -9.35 -11.63
C GLU A 164 1.27 -7.94 -11.35
N GLY A 165 2.39 -7.58 -11.97
CA GLY A 165 2.77 -6.17 -12.13
C GLY A 165 3.40 -5.46 -10.94
N ASN A 166 4.60 -5.88 -10.51
CA ASN A 166 5.53 -4.96 -9.81
C ASN A 166 6.31 -4.07 -10.79
N ALA A 167 6.04 -4.18 -12.09
CA ALA A 167 6.68 -3.33 -13.07
C ALA A 167 6.21 -1.89 -12.89
N LEU A 168 7.13 -0.94 -12.96
CA LEU A 168 6.81 0.46 -12.83
C LEU A 168 7.72 1.32 -13.71
N SER A 169 7.14 2.42 -14.15
CA SER A 169 7.81 3.53 -14.79
C SER A 169 7.78 4.72 -13.84
N MET A 170 8.95 5.22 -13.46
CA MET A 170 9.08 6.34 -12.55
C MET A 170 9.84 7.49 -13.21
N TYR A 171 9.39 8.73 -12.97
CA TYR A 171 10.04 9.92 -13.49
C TYR A 171 10.23 10.95 -12.38
N LEU A 172 11.45 11.43 -12.19
CA LEU A 172 11.78 12.43 -11.17
C LEU A 172 11.81 13.82 -11.82
N ALA A 173 11.06 14.77 -11.27
CA ALA A 173 11.15 16.19 -11.58
C ALA A 173 11.85 16.88 -10.40
N LEU A 174 13.10 17.28 -10.60
CA LEU A 174 14.01 17.71 -9.53
C LEU A 174 14.37 19.20 -9.64
N ASP A 175 14.16 19.92 -8.56
CA ASP A 175 14.50 21.33 -8.46
C ASP A 175 16.02 21.55 -8.37
N GLU A 176 16.55 22.37 -9.28
CA GLU A 176 17.91 22.91 -9.23
C GLU A 176 17.95 24.45 -9.28
N SER A 177 16.88 25.10 -8.83
CA SER A 177 16.83 26.56 -8.68
C SER A 177 17.77 27.08 -7.60
N GLY A 178 18.04 28.39 -7.61
CA GLY A 178 18.98 29.03 -6.69
C GLY A 178 18.62 28.89 -5.20
N SER A 179 17.35 28.71 -4.84
CA SER A 179 16.95 28.45 -3.45
C SER A 179 17.50 27.11 -2.92
N MET A 180 17.76 26.15 -3.81
CA MET A 180 18.36 24.87 -3.46
C MET A 180 19.85 24.97 -3.06
N ALA A 181 20.48 26.13 -3.25
CA ALA A 181 21.84 26.40 -2.80
C ALA A 181 21.93 26.72 -1.30
N GLU A 182 20.79 26.97 -0.64
CA GLU A 182 20.76 27.35 0.76
C GLU A 182 21.22 26.22 1.69
N ASP A 183 21.90 26.61 2.78
CA ASP A 183 22.32 25.72 3.84
C ASP A 183 21.08 25.16 4.59
N THR A 184 21.07 23.86 4.85
CA THR A 184 20.10 23.22 5.75
C THR A 184 20.53 23.38 7.21
N THR A 185 19.78 22.79 8.14
CA THR A 185 20.16 22.71 9.55
C THR A 185 21.10 21.53 9.87
N THR A 186 21.43 20.69 8.88
CA THR A 186 22.22 19.47 9.09
C THR A 186 23.71 19.73 8.83
N VAL A 187 24.56 19.55 9.83
CA VAL A 187 26.02 19.68 9.68
C VAL A 187 26.57 18.52 8.84
N ASN A 188 27.46 18.84 7.90
CA ASN A 188 28.15 17.84 7.09
C ASN A 188 29.10 17.01 7.97
N ALA A 189 28.74 15.75 8.21
CA ALA A 189 29.53 14.86 9.07
C ALA A 189 30.94 14.55 8.53
N THR A 190 31.16 14.65 7.21
CA THR A 190 32.46 14.37 6.58
C THR A 190 33.41 15.57 6.60
N ALA A 191 32.86 16.78 6.72
CA ALA A 191 33.61 18.02 6.81
C ALA A 191 32.78 19.02 7.64
N PRO A 192 32.84 18.96 8.99
CA PRO A 192 31.90 19.67 9.86
C PRO A 192 32.13 21.18 9.96
N THR A 193 33.31 21.67 9.58
CA THR A 193 33.65 23.09 9.56
C THR A 193 34.12 23.54 8.18
N LYS A 194 33.83 24.80 7.82
CA LYS A 194 34.33 25.50 6.62
C LYS A 194 34.89 26.87 7.00
N PRO A 195 35.84 27.44 6.24
CA PRO A 195 36.27 28.82 6.43
C PRO A 195 35.08 29.79 6.25
N GLY A 196 34.90 30.72 7.19
CA GLY A 196 33.83 31.71 7.15
C GLY A 196 34.13 32.92 8.01
N TRP A 197 33.26 33.93 7.95
CA TRP A 197 33.42 35.15 8.75
C TRP A 197 32.97 34.92 10.19
N VAL A 198 33.88 35.17 11.14
CA VAL A 198 33.60 35.15 12.57
C VAL A 198 34.00 36.49 13.19
N TYR A 199 33.31 36.90 14.24
CA TYR A 199 33.66 38.08 15.01
C TYR A 199 34.46 37.67 16.24
N GLY A 200 35.64 38.25 16.44
CA GLY A 200 36.45 37.97 17.61
C GLY A 200 37.87 38.53 17.49
N THR A 201 38.75 38.05 18.36
CA THR A 201 40.16 38.43 18.33
C THR A 201 40.94 37.58 17.33
N TYR A 202 41.80 38.22 16.55
CA TYR A 202 42.61 37.54 15.54
C TYR A 202 44.00 38.17 15.41
N PRO A 203 45.02 37.38 15.01
CA PRO A 203 46.34 37.92 14.75
C PRO A 203 46.34 38.79 13.49
N CYS A 204 46.91 39.98 13.61
CA CYS A 204 46.97 41.00 12.57
C CYS A 204 48.33 41.72 12.57
N GLY A 205 48.54 42.61 11.61
CA GLY A 205 49.78 43.38 11.46
C GLY A 205 50.93 42.59 10.82
N ASN A 206 52.08 43.24 10.63
CA ASN A 206 53.23 42.60 10.00
C ASN A 206 53.66 41.35 10.78
N LYS A 207 53.70 40.21 10.08
CA LYS A 207 54.00 38.89 10.64
C LYS A 207 53.06 38.43 11.76
N ASN A 208 51.79 38.87 11.78
CA ASN A 208 50.79 38.40 12.76
C ASN A 208 51.17 38.70 14.22
N THR A 209 51.87 39.81 14.47
CA THR A 209 52.45 40.17 15.78
C THR A 209 51.52 40.97 16.68
N LYS A 210 50.37 41.44 16.19
CA LYS A 210 49.37 42.19 16.95
C LYS A 210 48.08 41.39 17.07
N THR A 211 47.30 41.64 18.12
CA THR A 211 45.94 41.12 18.25
C THR A 211 44.96 42.23 17.89
N CYS A 212 44.15 42.01 16.87
CA CYS A 212 43.04 42.87 16.50
C CYS A 212 41.72 42.23 16.95
N GLU A 213 40.68 43.03 17.16
CA GLU A 213 39.32 42.55 17.34
C GLU A 213 38.46 42.99 16.16
N GLY A 214 37.69 42.07 15.59
CA GLY A 214 36.79 42.36 14.48
C GLY A 214 36.42 41.13 13.68
N TRP A 215 35.78 41.37 12.52
CA TRP A 215 35.46 40.32 11.56
C TRP A 215 36.73 39.79 10.89
N HIS A 216 36.92 38.48 10.96
CA HIS A 216 38.04 37.77 10.35
C HIS A 216 37.59 36.40 9.83
N THR A 217 38.41 35.78 9.00
CA THR A 217 38.17 34.40 8.54
C THR A 217 38.54 33.42 9.66
N GLY A 218 37.57 32.63 10.09
CA GLY A 218 37.73 31.54 11.05
C GLY A 218 36.92 30.31 10.63
N GLU A 219 36.75 29.35 11.53
CA GLU A 219 35.94 28.16 11.27
C GLU A 219 34.48 28.39 11.64
N VAL A 220 33.58 28.15 10.70
CA VAL A 220 32.13 28.14 10.91
C VAL A 220 31.57 26.75 10.62
N PRO A 221 30.41 26.36 11.18
CA PRO A 221 29.76 25.10 10.83
C PRO A 221 29.53 24.99 9.32
N ASN A 222 29.85 23.83 8.76
CA ASN A 222 29.59 23.51 7.37
C ASN A 222 28.30 22.70 7.26
N TYR A 223 27.20 23.40 7.03
CA TYR A 223 25.92 22.76 6.79
C TYR A 223 25.86 22.14 5.39
N MET A 224 25.06 21.09 5.24
CA MET A 224 24.74 20.53 3.94
C MET A 224 23.76 21.46 3.22
N THR A 225 23.99 21.73 1.94
CA THR A 225 23.04 22.47 1.10
C THR A 225 21.79 21.64 0.85
N LYS A 226 20.68 22.31 0.47
CA LYS A 226 19.46 21.61 0.09
C LYS A 226 19.70 20.70 -1.12
N MET A 227 20.49 21.15 -2.10
CA MET A 227 20.90 20.36 -3.26
C MET A 227 21.72 19.11 -2.87
N ALA A 228 22.72 19.25 -1.98
CA ALA A 228 23.47 18.10 -1.48
C ALA A 228 22.56 17.08 -0.76
N SER A 229 21.56 17.58 -0.02
CA SER A 229 20.56 16.74 0.64
C SER A 229 19.68 15.99 -0.37
N LEU A 230 19.24 16.65 -1.44
CA LEU A 230 18.50 16.04 -2.55
C LEU A 230 19.30 14.93 -3.21
N LYS A 231 20.56 15.19 -3.56
CA LYS A 231 21.45 14.19 -4.18
C LYS A 231 21.62 12.95 -3.31
N ALA A 232 21.81 13.14 -2.00
CA ALA A 232 21.92 12.05 -1.04
C ALA A 232 20.62 11.24 -0.93
N ALA A 233 19.48 11.93 -0.83
CA ALA A 233 18.16 11.29 -0.71
C ALA A 233 17.80 10.49 -1.98
N ALA A 234 18.04 11.06 -3.16
CA ALA A 234 17.86 10.38 -4.44
C ALA A 234 18.76 9.14 -4.55
N GLY A 235 20.02 9.21 -4.14
CA GLY A 235 20.93 8.05 -4.10
C GLY A 235 20.38 6.90 -3.25
N VAL A 236 19.78 7.20 -2.09
CA VAL A 236 19.12 6.19 -1.24
C VAL A 236 17.89 5.61 -1.92
N MET A 237 17.07 6.44 -2.56
CA MET A 237 15.92 5.98 -3.34
C MET A 237 16.33 4.98 -4.43
N PHE A 238 17.36 5.33 -5.21
CA PHE A 238 17.87 4.47 -6.27
C PHE A 238 18.40 3.15 -5.74
N ALA A 239 19.11 3.16 -4.60
CA ALA A 239 19.55 1.94 -3.95
C ALA A 239 18.38 1.05 -3.47
N GLU A 240 17.29 1.64 -2.99
CA GLU A 240 16.10 0.87 -2.59
C GLU A 240 15.34 0.30 -3.80
N LEU A 241 15.27 1.03 -4.92
CA LEU A 241 14.69 0.53 -6.17
C LEU A 241 15.57 -0.59 -6.77
N GLU A 242 16.88 -0.43 -6.75
CA GLU A 242 17.85 -1.44 -7.22
C GLU A 242 17.72 -2.76 -6.43
N LYS A 243 17.54 -2.68 -5.10
CA LYS A 243 17.26 -3.87 -4.27
C LYS A 243 15.94 -4.55 -4.65
N ALA A 244 14.95 -3.79 -5.11
CA ALA A 244 13.66 -4.34 -5.50
C ALA A 244 13.67 -4.99 -6.90
N ASP A 245 14.56 -4.54 -7.79
CA ASP A 245 14.69 -5.06 -9.15
C ASP A 245 16.17 -5.16 -9.58
N SER A 246 16.91 -6.07 -8.96
CA SER A 246 18.33 -6.28 -9.25
C SER A 246 18.62 -6.77 -10.67
N ASN A 247 17.60 -7.27 -11.37
CA ASN A 247 17.71 -7.81 -12.72
C ASN A 247 17.34 -6.78 -13.80
N HIS A 248 16.86 -5.60 -13.39
CA HIS A 248 16.46 -4.48 -14.25
C HIS A 248 15.40 -4.87 -15.29
N GLU A 249 14.39 -5.64 -14.86
CA GLU A 249 13.30 -6.11 -15.73
C GLU A 249 11.93 -5.57 -15.35
N LEU A 250 11.81 -4.90 -14.20
CA LEU A 250 10.55 -4.39 -13.65
C LEU A 250 10.55 -2.87 -13.56
N ILE A 251 11.67 -2.25 -13.21
CA ILE A 251 11.75 -0.83 -12.87
C ILE A 251 12.46 -0.06 -13.99
N ARG A 252 11.75 0.95 -14.51
CA ARG A 252 12.31 1.94 -15.42
C ARG A 252 12.25 3.31 -14.78
N VAL A 253 13.36 4.04 -14.80
CA VAL A 253 13.45 5.36 -14.16
C VAL A 253 13.99 6.39 -15.16
N GLY A 254 13.37 7.56 -15.19
CA GLY A 254 13.84 8.76 -15.87
C GLY A 254 13.91 9.94 -14.90
N ALA A 255 14.57 11.01 -15.31
CA ALA A 255 14.59 12.24 -14.53
C ALA A 255 14.79 13.47 -15.41
N ASP A 256 14.27 14.59 -14.95
CA ASP A 256 14.56 15.90 -15.48
C ASP A 256 14.71 16.90 -14.33
N SER A 257 15.61 17.85 -14.53
CA SER A 257 15.87 18.92 -13.58
C SER A 257 15.41 20.26 -14.16
N TYR A 258 15.17 21.22 -13.28
CA TYR A 258 14.70 22.54 -13.70
C TYR A 258 15.17 23.63 -12.75
N ASP A 259 15.46 24.79 -13.34
CA ASP A 259 15.47 26.09 -12.68
C ASP A 259 14.35 26.94 -13.33
N ASP A 260 14.63 28.16 -13.79
CA ASP A 260 13.71 28.92 -14.67
C ASP A 260 13.61 28.35 -16.09
N GLN A 261 14.43 27.34 -16.40
CA GLN A 261 14.48 26.63 -17.67
C GLN A 261 14.42 25.12 -17.44
N THR A 262 13.89 24.42 -18.43
CA THR A 262 13.92 22.96 -18.47
C THR A 262 15.28 22.48 -18.93
N LYS A 263 15.89 21.56 -18.18
CA LYS A 263 17.20 21.03 -18.52
C LYS A 263 17.09 19.87 -19.48
N THR A 264 18.24 19.32 -19.85
CA THR A 264 18.27 18.11 -20.67
C THR A 264 17.85 16.93 -19.81
N GLN A 265 16.79 16.24 -20.18
CA GLN A 265 16.29 15.07 -19.46
C GLN A 265 17.24 13.85 -19.59
N GLN A 266 17.27 13.03 -18.53
CA GLN A 266 17.62 11.62 -18.61
C GLN A 266 16.35 10.83 -18.98
N SER A 267 16.32 10.30 -20.20
CA SER A 267 15.20 9.49 -20.67
C SER A 267 15.00 8.23 -19.81
N ILE A 268 13.77 7.73 -19.78
CA ILE A 268 13.40 6.56 -18.98
C ILE A 268 14.10 5.30 -19.48
N GLN A 269 14.88 4.66 -18.61
CA GLN A 269 15.71 3.49 -18.90
C GLN A 269 15.54 2.43 -17.82
N TRP A 270 15.95 1.19 -18.11
CA TRP A 270 15.95 0.10 -17.14
C TRP A 270 16.97 0.34 -16.03
N GLY A 271 16.56 0.08 -14.78
CA GLY A 271 17.39 0.30 -13.60
C GLY A 271 17.56 1.78 -13.25
N THR A 272 18.49 2.06 -12.33
CA THR A 272 18.64 3.40 -11.72
C THR A 272 19.98 4.10 -12.01
N SER A 273 20.96 3.39 -12.56
CA SER A 273 22.35 3.84 -12.69
C SER A 273 22.54 5.12 -13.52
N LEU A 274 21.78 5.26 -14.61
CA LEU A 274 21.83 6.44 -15.47
C LEU A 274 21.23 7.67 -14.78
N VAL A 275 20.13 7.48 -14.05
CA VAL A 275 19.48 8.56 -13.30
C VAL A 275 20.31 8.94 -12.07
N ASP A 276 20.93 7.99 -11.39
CA ASP A 276 21.88 8.26 -10.31
C ASP A 276 23.08 9.10 -10.82
N SER A 277 23.61 8.75 -12.00
CA SER A 277 24.67 9.53 -12.66
C SER A 277 24.21 10.92 -13.08
N TYR A 278 22.94 11.07 -13.49
CA TYR A 278 22.32 12.35 -13.81
C TYR A 278 22.23 13.24 -12.58
N VAL A 279 21.66 12.73 -11.48
CA VAL A 279 21.47 13.48 -10.23
C VAL A 279 22.81 13.92 -9.62
N LYS A 280 23.83 13.06 -9.69
CA LYS A 280 25.19 13.41 -9.22
C LYS A 280 25.83 14.55 -10.01
N LYS A 281 25.38 14.81 -11.25
CA LYS A 281 25.89 15.89 -12.12
C LYS A 281 25.12 17.20 -11.98
N LEU A 282 24.03 17.25 -11.20
CA LEU A 282 23.30 18.49 -10.95
C LEU A 282 24.25 19.55 -10.37
N PRO A 283 24.09 20.83 -10.74
CA PRO A 283 25.01 21.90 -10.37
C PRO A 283 25.13 22.05 -8.84
N GLU A 284 26.32 22.46 -8.40
CA GLU A 284 26.62 22.78 -7.00
C GLU A 284 27.61 23.97 -6.98
N PRO A 285 27.18 25.20 -6.62
CA PRO A 285 25.83 25.55 -6.21
C PRO A 285 24.85 25.61 -7.40
N PRO A 286 23.56 25.27 -7.19
CA PRO A 286 22.50 25.57 -8.16
C PRO A 286 22.23 27.08 -8.27
N SER A 287 21.55 27.49 -9.33
CA SER A 287 21.25 28.90 -9.62
C SER A 287 20.01 29.04 -10.49
N GLY A 288 19.45 30.24 -10.61
CA GLY A 288 18.26 30.51 -11.41
C GLY A 288 16.98 30.57 -10.57
N GLY A 289 15.87 30.86 -11.23
CA GLY A 289 14.56 30.84 -10.57
C GLY A 289 13.89 29.47 -10.68
N THR A 290 12.57 29.38 -10.55
CA THR A 290 11.87 28.09 -10.42
C THR A 290 10.68 27.98 -11.38
N ASP A 291 10.77 27.10 -12.38
CA ASP A 291 9.70 26.71 -13.31
C ASP A 291 9.73 25.19 -13.59
N ALA A 292 8.94 24.44 -12.82
CA ALA A 292 8.81 22.99 -12.96
C ALA A 292 8.03 22.54 -14.21
N SER A 293 7.44 23.47 -14.97
CA SER A 293 6.44 23.12 -15.98
C SER A 293 7.00 22.26 -17.11
N GLY A 294 8.23 22.50 -17.57
CA GLY A 294 8.80 21.67 -18.63
C GLY A 294 9.28 20.31 -18.16
N ALA A 295 9.89 20.21 -16.97
CA ALA A 295 10.28 18.91 -16.40
C ALA A 295 9.05 18.01 -16.15
N LEU A 296 7.96 18.58 -15.62
CA LEU A 296 6.70 17.84 -15.45
C LEU A 296 6.02 17.51 -16.78
N THR A 297 6.18 18.35 -17.81
CA THR A 297 5.71 18.04 -19.17
C THR A 297 6.48 16.86 -19.76
N ASN A 298 7.79 16.80 -19.56
CA ASN A 298 8.63 15.67 -19.98
C ASN A 298 8.24 14.39 -19.24
N ALA A 299 8.03 14.47 -17.92
CA ALA A 299 7.53 13.37 -17.10
C ALA A 299 6.18 12.85 -17.60
N LEU A 300 5.21 13.74 -17.85
CA LEU A 300 3.91 13.37 -18.41
C LEU A 300 4.04 12.71 -19.78
N ASN A 301 4.86 13.26 -20.67
CA ASN A 301 5.06 12.70 -22.01
C ASN A 301 5.71 11.31 -21.98
N ALA A 302 6.64 11.08 -21.05
CA ALA A 302 7.27 9.78 -20.85
C ALA A 302 6.29 8.74 -20.29
N LEU A 303 5.36 9.15 -19.42
CA LEU A 303 4.53 8.21 -18.66
C LEU A 303 3.08 8.08 -19.16
N LYS A 304 2.53 9.01 -19.92
CA LYS A 304 1.12 8.98 -20.36
C LYS A 304 0.76 7.68 -21.08
N ASN A 305 -0.48 7.23 -20.95
CA ASN A 305 -0.96 5.94 -21.47
C ASN A 305 -0.84 5.87 -23.00
N ALA A 306 -0.96 7.03 -23.67
CA ALA A 306 -0.76 7.16 -25.10
C ALA A 306 0.69 6.90 -25.57
N ASN A 307 1.68 6.85 -24.65
CA ASN A 307 3.06 6.57 -25.00
C ASN A 307 3.29 5.07 -25.27
N ALA A 308 3.20 4.67 -26.53
CA ALA A 308 3.42 3.29 -26.95
C ALA A 308 4.85 2.79 -26.74
N THR A 309 5.85 3.68 -26.68
CA THR A 309 7.26 3.29 -26.48
C THR A 309 7.47 2.64 -25.12
N GLU A 310 6.94 3.25 -24.06
CA GLU A 310 7.11 2.73 -22.70
C GLU A 310 6.33 1.41 -22.52
N LYS A 311 5.11 1.35 -23.06
CA LYS A 311 4.33 0.11 -23.10
C LYS A 311 5.06 -1.02 -23.82
N THR A 312 5.71 -0.72 -24.96
CA THR A 312 6.47 -1.71 -25.74
C THR A 312 7.71 -2.18 -24.99
N ALA A 313 8.41 -1.28 -24.28
CA ALA A 313 9.56 -1.63 -23.47
C ALA A 313 9.18 -2.63 -22.37
N HIS A 314 8.11 -2.36 -21.62
CA HIS A 314 7.60 -3.27 -20.59
C HIS A 314 7.13 -4.61 -21.19
N ALA A 315 6.36 -4.58 -22.29
CA ALA A 315 5.92 -5.80 -22.96
C ALA A 315 7.09 -6.67 -23.45
N GLY A 316 8.19 -6.06 -23.90
CA GLY A 316 9.42 -6.76 -24.29
C GLY A 316 10.12 -7.51 -23.14
N LYS A 317 9.82 -7.16 -21.88
CA LYS A 317 10.27 -7.87 -20.68
C LYS A 317 9.17 -8.74 -20.05
N GLY A 318 8.06 -8.97 -20.77
CA GLY A 318 6.95 -9.79 -20.29
C GLY A 318 6.04 -9.10 -19.28
N ASN A 319 6.19 -7.79 -19.08
CA ASN A 319 5.32 -7.02 -18.19
C ASN A 319 4.04 -6.62 -18.94
N THR A 320 2.92 -7.23 -18.58
CA THR A 320 1.60 -6.96 -19.20
C THR A 320 0.94 -5.70 -18.67
N ASN A 321 1.25 -5.33 -17.42
CA ASN A 321 0.79 -4.13 -16.75
C ASN A 321 1.96 -3.52 -15.96
N PHE A 322 1.98 -2.19 -15.82
CA PHE A 322 2.97 -1.47 -15.02
C PHE A 322 2.36 -0.19 -14.43
N GLU A 323 2.86 0.21 -13.28
CA GLU A 323 2.44 1.43 -12.61
C GLU A 323 3.28 2.64 -13.00
N ARG A 324 2.73 3.85 -12.82
CA ARG A 324 3.32 5.07 -13.38
C ARG A 324 3.40 6.14 -12.32
N TYR A 325 4.63 6.60 -12.06
CA TYR A 325 4.95 7.45 -10.93
C TYR A 325 5.70 8.70 -11.36
N ILE A 326 5.27 9.85 -10.87
CA ILE A 326 6.06 11.08 -10.88
C ILE A 326 6.51 11.35 -9.45
N VAL A 327 7.80 11.65 -9.25
CA VAL A 327 8.30 12.21 -8.00
C VAL A 327 8.68 13.65 -8.27
N PHE A 328 7.93 14.58 -7.69
CA PHE A 328 8.09 16.01 -7.89
C PHE A 328 8.53 16.67 -6.59
N MET A 329 9.72 17.26 -6.59
CA MET A 329 10.31 17.90 -5.42
C MET A 329 10.67 19.34 -5.73
N THR A 330 10.34 20.26 -4.81
CA THR A 330 10.81 21.65 -4.81
C THR A 330 10.97 22.15 -3.38
N ASP A 331 11.85 23.13 -3.18
CA ASP A 331 12.01 23.89 -1.93
C ASP A 331 11.36 25.28 -1.99
N GLY A 332 10.64 25.59 -3.08
CA GLY A 332 10.29 26.96 -3.41
C GLY A 332 8.91 27.14 -4.04
N GLU A 333 8.62 28.39 -4.38
CA GLU A 333 7.45 28.77 -5.16
C GLU A 333 7.81 28.84 -6.64
N MET A 334 6.83 28.71 -7.54
CA MET A 334 7.11 28.89 -8.98
C MET A 334 7.36 30.37 -9.28
N THR A 335 8.60 30.76 -9.53
CA THR A 335 9.01 32.16 -9.74
C THR A 335 9.37 32.50 -11.20
N GLY A 336 9.53 31.49 -12.06
CA GLY A 336 10.09 31.69 -13.41
C GLY A 336 11.51 32.25 -13.32
N ASN A 337 11.91 33.11 -14.26
CA ASN A 337 13.23 33.76 -14.23
C ASN A 337 13.35 34.94 -13.23
N SER A 338 12.38 35.09 -12.33
CA SER A 338 12.33 36.17 -11.35
C SER A 338 12.54 35.64 -9.93
N GLY A 339 12.73 36.54 -8.96
CA GLY A 339 12.71 36.20 -7.53
C GLY A 339 11.31 36.25 -6.89
N THR A 340 10.27 36.41 -7.69
CA THR A 340 8.88 36.61 -7.23
C THR A 340 7.96 35.54 -7.76
N TRP A 341 7.01 35.10 -6.94
CA TRP A 341 6.01 34.12 -7.37
C TRP A 341 5.23 34.56 -8.61
N ASN A 342 5.06 33.62 -9.53
CA ASN A 342 4.37 33.80 -10.78
C ASN A 342 3.13 32.91 -10.84
N SER A 343 1.95 33.53 -10.80
CA SER A 343 0.67 32.81 -10.82
C SER A 343 0.44 32.02 -12.10
N THR A 344 0.91 32.51 -13.25
CA THR A 344 0.72 31.83 -14.54
C THR A 344 1.51 30.52 -14.60
N ILE A 345 2.74 30.53 -14.07
CA ILE A 345 3.57 29.30 -14.00
C ILE A 345 2.97 28.34 -12.96
N ASP A 346 2.54 28.84 -11.80
CA ASP A 346 1.86 28.04 -10.78
C ASP A 346 0.62 27.31 -11.34
N THR A 347 -0.26 28.04 -12.05
CA THR A 347 -1.43 27.45 -12.72
C THR A 347 -1.02 26.42 -13.77
N LYS A 348 0.00 26.72 -14.59
CA LYS A 348 0.49 25.79 -15.61
C LYS A 348 1.00 24.48 -14.99
N VAL A 349 1.74 24.55 -13.89
CA VAL A 349 2.20 23.36 -13.15
C VAL A 349 1.02 22.56 -12.60
N ARG A 350 0.02 23.23 -12.01
CA ARG A 350 -1.22 22.59 -11.55
C ARG A 350 -1.93 21.85 -12.68
N ASP A 351 -2.07 22.49 -13.84
CA ASP A 351 -2.73 21.88 -15.00
C ASP A 351 -1.99 20.62 -15.48
N ILE A 352 -0.66 20.64 -15.49
CA ILE A 352 0.14 19.45 -15.84
C ILE A 352 -0.06 18.33 -14.81
N CYS A 353 -0.04 18.64 -13.51
CA CYS A 353 -0.31 17.66 -12.46
C CYS A 353 -1.71 17.07 -12.58
N LEU A 354 -2.72 17.90 -12.89
CA LEU A 354 -4.09 17.45 -13.12
C LEU A 354 -4.17 16.52 -14.34
N ASN A 355 -3.48 16.87 -15.44
CA ASN A 355 -3.42 16.05 -16.65
C ASN A 355 -2.74 14.70 -16.39
N ALA A 356 -1.67 14.67 -15.60
CA ALA A 356 -1.01 13.42 -15.22
C ALA A 356 -1.92 12.53 -14.36
N LYS A 357 -2.55 13.08 -13.32
CA LYS A 357 -3.48 12.34 -12.47
C LYS A 357 -4.73 11.86 -13.21
N SER A 358 -5.14 12.58 -14.25
CA SER A 358 -6.32 12.24 -15.04
C SER A 358 -6.07 11.32 -16.24
N ASP A 359 -4.82 10.99 -16.53
CA ASP A 359 -4.47 10.14 -17.65
C ASP A 359 -5.06 8.73 -17.50
N GLY A 360 -5.88 8.29 -18.46
CA GLY A 360 -6.57 6.99 -18.39
C GLY A 360 -7.85 6.96 -17.53
N LEU A 361 -8.26 8.08 -16.93
CA LEU A 361 -9.54 8.20 -16.23
C LEU A 361 -10.73 8.35 -17.19
N THR A 362 -11.90 7.92 -16.72
CA THR A 362 -13.20 8.22 -17.37
C THR A 362 -13.57 9.69 -17.16
N ASP A 363 -14.44 10.24 -18.01
CA ASP A 363 -14.81 11.66 -17.91
C ASP A 363 -15.50 12.01 -16.58
N LEU A 364 -16.26 11.07 -16.01
CA LEU A 364 -16.82 11.22 -14.66
C LEU A 364 -15.74 11.32 -13.59
N ALA A 365 -14.69 10.49 -13.66
CA ALA A 365 -13.58 10.53 -12.71
C ALA A 365 -12.72 11.79 -12.88
N LYS A 366 -12.54 12.27 -14.12
CA LYS A 366 -11.88 13.57 -14.38
C LYS A 366 -12.64 14.72 -13.75
N GLU A 367 -13.97 14.70 -13.83
CA GLU A 367 -14.81 15.74 -13.24
C GLU A 367 -14.73 15.74 -11.71
N LYS A 368 -14.77 14.56 -11.07
CA LYS A 368 -14.51 14.43 -9.63
C LYS A 368 -13.17 15.07 -9.24
N LEU A 369 -12.11 14.74 -9.97
CA LEU A 369 -10.76 15.23 -9.69
C LEU A 369 -10.66 16.76 -9.84
N ARG A 370 -11.28 17.35 -10.87
CA ARG A 370 -11.35 18.81 -11.08
C ARG A 370 -12.07 19.53 -9.93
N ASN A 371 -13.10 18.91 -9.38
CA ASN A 371 -13.86 19.43 -8.25
C ASN A 371 -13.21 19.15 -6.90
N GLY A 372 -11.97 18.62 -6.88
CA GLY A 372 -11.23 18.33 -5.65
C GLY A 372 -11.75 17.12 -4.88
N GLN A 373 -12.57 16.27 -5.49
CA GLN A 373 -13.04 15.03 -4.88
C GLN A 373 -11.98 13.94 -4.97
N GLN A 374 -11.92 13.09 -3.94
CA GLN A 374 -11.02 11.94 -3.91
C GLN A 374 -11.49 10.86 -4.91
N LEU A 375 -10.54 10.36 -5.70
CA LEU A 375 -10.76 9.23 -6.59
C LEU A 375 -10.83 7.92 -5.79
N THR A 376 -11.57 6.93 -6.30
CA THR A 376 -11.49 5.56 -5.76
C THR A 376 -10.11 4.96 -6.02
N GLU A 377 -9.73 3.94 -5.24
CA GLU A 377 -8.46 3.21 -5.46
C GLU A 377 -8.36 2.65 -6.90
N GLU A 378 -9.48 2.20 -7.47
CA GLU A 378 -9.53 1.70 -8.86
C GLU A 378 -9.34 2.82 -9.89
N GLU A 379 -9.91 4.00 -9.65
CA GLU A 379 -9.69 5.18 -10.49
C GLU A 379 -8.22 5.64 -10.39
N MET A 380 -7.68 5.70 -9.17
CA MET A 380 -6.29 6.10 -8.92
C MET A 380 -5.27 5.14 -9.54
N ALA A 381 -5.58 3.84 -9.64
CA ALA A 381 -4.75 2.86 -10.32
C ALA A 381 -4.59 3.11 -11.83
N LYS A 382 -5.53 3.84 -12.46
CA LYS A 382 -5.48 4.15 -13.89
C LYS A 382 -4.63 5.39 -14.18
N GLY A 383 -4.63 6.37 -13.26
CA GLY A 383 -3.89 7.62 -13.36
C GLY A 383 -2.37 7.48 -13.18
N ILE A 384 -1.63 8.55 -13.50
CA ILE A 384 -0.23 8.67 -13.04
C ILE A 384 -0.25 9.14 -11.59
N LYS A 385 0.44 8.40 -10.72
CA LYS A 385 0.56 8.71 -9.29
C LYS A 385 1.68 9.72 -9.09
N ILE A 386 1.42 10.83 -8.41
CA ILE A 386 2.40 11.90 -8.18
C ILE A 386 2.74 11.95 -6.71
N TYR A 387 3.96 11.55 -6.37
CA TYR A 387 4.59 11.84 -5.08
C TYR A 387 5.15 13.25 -5.11
N THR A 388 4.82 14.06 -4.12
CA THR A 388 5.33 15.42 -3.99
C THR A 388 6.09 15.62 -2.69
N ILE A 389 7.20 16.34 -2.77
CA ILE A 389 8.13 16.56 -1.64
C ILE A 389 8.39 18.06 -1.52
N ALA A 390 7.82 18.66 -0.48
CA ALA A 390 7.99 20.06 -0.12
C ALA A 390 9.14 20.20 0.86
N PHE A 391 10.37 20.32 0.34
CA PHE A 391 11.55 20.31 1.18
C PHE A 391 11.88 21.70 1.70
N MET A 392 11.59 21.97 2.98
CA MET A 392 11.77 23.30 3.58
C MET A 392 11.11 24.43 2.75
N ALA A 393 9.97 24.13 2.12
CA ALA A 393 9.32 25.01 1.17
C ALA A 393 8.38 26.03 1.83
N PRO A 394 8.19 27.23 1.25
CA PRO A 394 7.22 28.21 1.72
C PRO A 394 5.76 27.78 1.47
N ASP A 395 4.81 28.46 2.11
CA ASP A 395 3.38 28.10 2.08
C ASP A 395 2.77 27.94 0.68
N ARG A 396 3.15 28.78 -0.31
CA ARG A 396 2.62 28.60 -1.67
C ARG A 396 3.20 27.37 -2.35
N GLY A 397 4.49 27.10 -2.16
CA GLY A 397 5.14 25.87 -2.62
C GLY A 397 4.48 24.63 -2.03
N LYS A 398 4.23 24.63 -0.71
CA LYS A 398 3.47 23.58 -0.01
C LYS A 398 2.07 23.38 -0.61
N LYS A 399 1.32 24.46 -0.85
CA LYS A 399 -0.03 24.40 -1.48
C LYS A 399 -0.02 23.88 -2.91
N LEU A 400 1.01 24.20 -3.69
CA LEU A 400 1.19 23.67 -5.05
C LEU A 400 1.47 22.17 -5.02
N LEU A 401 2.43 21.75 -4.20
CA LEU A 401 2.82 20.35 -4.09
C LEU A 401 1.71 19.48 -3.50
N ASN A 402 0.97 19.98 -2.51
CA ASN A 402 -0.20 19.28 -1.97
C ASN A 402 -1.28 19.09 -3.05
N TYR A 403 -1.56 20.13 -3.83
CA TYR A 403 -2.49 20.03 -4.97
C TYR A 403 -2.01 19.01 -6.02
N CYS A 404 -0.71 18.97 -6.32
CA CYS A 404 -0.15 18.05 -7.30
C CYS A 404 -0.17 16.60 -6.82
N ALA A 405 -0.09 16.35 -5.51
CA ALA A 405 -0.11 15.00 -4.94
C ALA A 405 -1.34 14.20 -5.36
N SER A 406 -1.18 12.88 -5.47
CA SER A 406 -2.30 11.97 -5.77
C SER A 406 -3.18 11.64 -4.56
N GLY A 407 -2.81 12.09 -3.36
CA GLY A 407 -3.58 11.93 -2.13
C GLY A 407 -2.73 12.07 -0.87
N PRO A 408 -3.30 11.85 0.34
CA PRO A 408 -2.59 12.04 1.60
C PRO A 408 -1.30 11.21 1.74
N GLY A 409 -1.26 10.00 1.17
CA GLY A 409 -0.06 9.13 1.20
C GLY A 409 1.03 9.50 0.19
N TYR A 410 0.81 10.55 -0.61
CA TYR A 410 1.69 10.97 -1.70
C TYR A 410 2.37 12.33 -1.46
N TYR A 411 2.02 13.05 -0.39
CA TYR A 411 2.58 14.36 -0.07
C TYR A 411 3.49 14.28 1.16
N TYR A 412 4.67 14.90 1.09
CA TYR A 412 5.65 14.90 2.16
C TYR A 412 6.25 16.30 2.37
N GLU A 413 6.48 16.67 3.63
CA GLU A 413 7.08 17.95 4.03
C GLU A 413 8.34 17.73 4.89
N PRO A 414 9.47 17.26 4.32
CA PRO A 414 10.70 17.15 5.08
C PRO A 414 11.26 18.54 5.43
N GLU A 415 11.57 18.75 6.71
CA GLU A 415 12.17 20.00 7.22
C GLU A 415 13.69 19.87 7.49
N ASN A 416 14.27 18.70 7.20
CA ASN A 416 15.70 18.45 7.32
C ASN A 416 16.14 17.26 6.43
N MET A 417 17.45 17.10 6.25
CA MET A 417 18.04 16.06 5.42
C MET A 417 17.66 14.64 5.87
N THR A 418 17.63 14.37 7.19
CA THR A 418 17.33 13.03 7.70
C THR A 418 15.91 12.62 7.31
N THR A 419 14.94 13.52 7.46
CA THR A 419 13.56 13.29 7.03
C THR A 419 13.49 13.16 5.51
N LEU A 420 14.19 14.00 4.75
CA LEU A 420 14.23 13.93 3.29
C LEU A 420 14.72 12.56 2.78
N VAL A 421 15.83 12.07 3.32
CA VAL A 421 16.38 10.74 2.97
C VAL A 421 15.39 9.63 3.31
N LYS A 422 14.73 9.70 4.48
CA LYS A 422 13.68 8.74 4.86
C LYS A 422 12.50 8.78 3.91
N THR A 423 12.04 9.97 3.51
CA THR A 423 10.95 10.17 2.56
C THR A 423 11.25 9.51 1.21
N PHE A 424 12.41 9.78 0.63
CA PHE A 424 12.83 9.18 -0.64
C PHE A 424 12.92 7.65 -0.56
N ALA A 425 13.47 7.13 0.54
CA ALA A 425 13.53 5.68 0.78
C ALA A 425 12.12 5.06 0.93
N GLU A 426 11.20 5.74 1.60
CA GLU A 426 9.82 5.29 1.76
C GLU A 426 9.06 5.29 0.43
N ILE A 427 9.21 6.33 -0.39
CA ILE A 427 8.62 6.41 -1.73
C ILE A 427 9.10 5.24 -2.59
N ALA A 428 10.42 4.98 -2.62
CA ALA A 428 10.97 3.83 -3.35
C ALA A 428 10.33 2.51 -2.90
N ARG A 429 10.28 2.27 -1.59
CA ARG A 429 9.67 1.05 -1.04
C ARG A 429 8.18 0.93 -1.33
N LYS A 430 7.42 2.02 -1.27
CA LYS A 430 5.99 2.03 -1.58
C LYS A 430 5.77 1.73 -3.06
N ALA A 431 6.46 2.46 -3.95
CA ALA A 431 6.35 2.25 -5.39
C ALA A 431 6.71 0.82 -5.79
N ALA A 432 7.80 0.27 -5.23
CA ALA A 432 8.23 -1.10 -5.51
C ALA A 432 7.31 -2.20 -4.94
N LYS A 433 6.49 -1.90 -3.92
CA LYS A 433 5.58 -2.88 -3.27
C LYS A 433 4.17 -2.93 -3.85
N THR A 434 3.78 -1.98 -4.68
CA THR A 434 2.35 -1.78 -5.02
C THR A 434 1.77 -2.86 -5.97
N GLY A 435 2.55 -3.82 -6.47
CA GLY A 435 2.05 -4.93 -7.31
C GLY A 435 1.67 -6.22 -6.58
N THR A 436 1.64 -6.28 -5.24
CA THR A 436 1.00 -7.40 -4.53
C THR A 436 -0.50 -7.12 -4.34
N ARG A 437 -1.34 -7.51 -5.30
CA ARG A 437 -2.80 -7.45 -5.16
C ARG A 437 -3.32 -8.73 -4.50
N LEU A 438 -3.95 -8.57 -3.33
CA LEU A 438 -4.71 -9.63 -2.66
C LEU A 438 -6.17 -9.47 -3.03
N THR A 439 -6.78 -10.50 -3.60
CA THR A 439 -8.23 -10.58 -3.82
C THR A 439 -8.77 -11.74 -2.99
N ASN A 440 -9.76 -11.44 -2.14
CA ASN A 440 -10.57 -12.41 -1.43
C ASN A 440 -11.96 -12.41 -2.04
#